data_AF-A0A2J6WVA5-F1
#
_entry.id   AF-A0A2J6WVA5-F1
#
_cell.length_a   1.000
_cell.length_b   1.000
_cell.length_c   1.000
_cell.angle_alpha   90.00
_cell.angle_beta   90.00
_cell.angle_gamma   90.00
#
_symmetry.space_group_name_H-M   'P 1'
#
loop_
_entity.id
_entity.type
_entity.pdbx_description
1 polymer ?
#
loop_
_entity_poly.entity_id
_entity_poly.type
_entity_poly.pdbx_seq_one_letter_code
_entity_poly.pdbx_strand_id
1 'polypeptide(L)'
;DLIFFIIVFSIRGYIPSFILKYIYIFSSILLLYLAYGVLRWEKSDRSVHGNFIVGLTMGITNPYQIAWWLTVGIFILDRYSLASSYGFFSGILLWIIIFPLTVKRYLERFSTYVKYFSFVTLIIFPIIILYSGLTGNI
;
A
#
# COMPACT_ATOMS: atom_id res chain seq x y z
N ASP A 1 7.93 0.14 3.74
CA ASP A 1 7.67 -1.24 4.22
C ASP A 1 8.86 -1.90 4.87
N LEU A 2 10.00 -2.15 4.18
CA LEU A 2 11.17 -2.80 4.78
C LEU A 2 11.72 -2.09 6.04
N ILE A 3 11.91 -0.77 5.99
CA ILE A 3 12.40 -0.01 7.16
C ILE A 3 11.41 -0.06 8.32
N PHE A 4 10.12 0.14 8.06
CA PHE A 4 9.11 0.00 9.11
C PHE A 4 9.09 -1.41 9.69
N PHE A 5 9.24 -2.44 8.86
CA PHE A 5 9.37 -3.82 9.32
C PHE A 5 10.62 -4.03 10.18
N ILE A 6 11.78 -3.52 9.77
CA ILE A 6 13.03 -3.60 10.55
C ILE A 6 12.87 -2.89 11.89
N ILE A 7 12.28 -1.69 11.89
CA ILE A 7 12.00 -0.92 13.11
C ILE A 7 11.10 -1.75 14.03
N VAL A 8 9.94 -2.20 13.54
CA VAL A 8 8.98 -3.01 14.30
C VAL A 8 9.63 -4.30 14.81
N PHE A 9 10.40 -4.99 13.98
CA PHE A 9 11.12 -6.21 14.35
C PHE A 9 12.13 -5.96 15.48
N SER A 10 12.83 -4.82 15.43
CA SER A 10 13.82 -4.44 16.44
C SER A 10 13.16 -4.07 17.77
N ILE A 11 12.01 -3.38 17.73
CA ILE A 11 11.33 -2.90 18.93
C ILE A 11 10.36 -3.93 19.54
N ARG A 12 9.90 -4.94 18.79
CA ARG A 12 8.82 -5.84 19.24
C ARG A 12 9.07 -6.50 20.59
N GLY A 13 10.34 -6.85 20.87
CA GLY A 13 10.73 -7.51 22.12
C GLY A 13 10.68 -6.60 23.35
N TYR A 14 10.63 -5.28 23.15
CA TYR A 14 10.55 -4.28 24.21
C TYR A 14 9.10 -3.86 24.52
N ILE A 15 8.12 -4.28 23.72
CA ILE A 15 6.71 -3.90 23.91
C ILE A 15 6.03 -4.90 24.84
N PRO A 16 5.51 -4.48 26.01
CA PRO A 16 4.76 -5.36 26.90
C PRO A 16 3.52 -5.95 26.22
N SER A 17 3.21 -7.21 26.52
CA SER A 17 2.05 -7.93 25.98
C SER A 17 0.71 -7.22 26.24
N PHE A 18 0.58 -6.56 27.40
CA PHE A 18 -0.59 -5.74 27.71
C PHE A 18 -0.76 -4.58 26.73
N ILE A 19 0.33 -3.89 26.37
CA ILE A 19 0.30 -2.77 25.40
C ILE A 19 -0.01 -3.30 24.00
N LEU A 20 0.58 -4.44 23.61
CA LEU A 20 0.29 -5.08 22.32
C LEU A 20 -1.21 -5.39 22.18
N LYS A 21 -1.86 -5.91 23.23
CA LYS A 21 -3.30 -6.15 23.21
C LYS A 21 -4.11 -4.89 22.87
N TYR A 22 -3.81 -3.75 23.48
CA TYR A 22 -4.50 -2.49 23.15
C TYR A 22 -4.21 -2.01 21.74
N ILE A 23 -2.95 -2.14 21.27
CA ILE A 23 -2.58 -1.77 19.90
C ILE A 23 -3.38 -2.60 18.88
N TYR A 24 -3.54 -3.91 19.11
CA TYR A 24 -4.29 -4.80 18.23
C TYR A 24 -5.79 -4.45 18.21
N ILE A 25 -6.39 -4.20 19.38
CA ILE A 25 -7.80 -3.78 19.45
C ILE A 25 -7.99 -2.42 18.77
N PHE A 26 -7.13 -1.45 19.05
CA PHE A 26 -7.22 -0.11 18.47
C PHE A 26 -7.06 -0.13 16.95
N SER A 27 -6.06 -0.85 16.44
CA SER A 27 -5.82 -1.00 14.99
C SER A 27 -6.97 -1.72 14.29
N SER A 28 -7.57 -2.74 14.91
CA SER A 28 -8.77 -3.40 14.37
C SER A 28 -9.94 -2.42 14.27
N ILE A 29 -10.21 -1.62 15.31
CA ILE A 29 -11.29 -0.63 15.29
C ILE A 29 -11.05 0.39 14.18
N LEU A 30 -9.81 0.87 14.03
CA LEU A 30 -9.41 1.80 12.98
C LEU A 30 -9.64 1.19 11.59
N LEU A 31 -9.21 -0.05 11.36
CA LEU A 31 -9.40 -0.74 10.09
C LEU A 31 -10.89 -0.99 9.77
N LEU A 32 -11.71 -1.34 10.76
CA LEU A 32 -13.16 -1.44 10.57
C LEU A 32 -13.78 -0.09 10.20
N TYR A 33 -13.31 1.00 10.81
CA TYR A 33 -13.73 2.35 10.45
C TYR A 33 -13.35 2.69 8.99
N LEU A 34 -12.15 2.33 8.54
CA LEU A 34 -11.75 2.51 7.14
C LEU A 34 -12.58 1.66 6.18
N ALA A 35 -12.86 0.40 6.54
CA ALA A 35 -13.74 -0.46 5.76
C ALA A 35 -15.13 0.16 5.61
N TYR A 36 -15.69 0.70 6.69
CA TYR A 36 -16.95 1.45 6.64
C TYR A 36 -16.86 2.69 5.74
N GLY A 37 -15.74 3.41 5.80
CA GLY A 37 -15.44 4.55 4.94
C GLY A 37 -15.50 4.19 3.44
N VAL A 38 -15.04 3.00 3.05
CA VAL A 38 -15.13 2.53 1.65
C VAL A 38 -16.59 2.44 1.19
N LEU A 39 -17.51 2.01 2.06
CA LEU A 39 -18.95 1.95 1.73
C LEU A 39 -19.61 3.33 1.67
N ARG A 40 -19.16 4.28 2.49
CA ARG A 40 -19.68 5.66 2.48
C ARG A 40 -19.04 6.56 1.44
N TRP A 41 -17.99 6.12 0.76
CA TRP A 41 -17.29 6.95 -0.21
C TRP A 41 -18.23 7.32 -1.37
N GLU A 42 -18.44 8.62 -1.54
CA GLU A 42 -19.06 9.27 -2.69
C GLU A 42 -17.98 9.86 -3.59
N LYS A 43 -18.25 9.96 -4.90
CA LYS A 43 -17.30 10.52 -5.85
C LYS A 43 -16.95 11.96 -5.45
N SER A 44 -15.67 12.22 -5.17
CA SER A 44 -15.20 13.57 -4.93
C SER A 44 -15.14 14.35 -6.25
N ASP A 45 -15.87 15.47 -6.34
CA ASP A 45 -15.79 16.44 -7.45
C ASP A 45 -14.51 17.30 -7.44
N ARG A 46 -13.55 16.98 -6.58
CA ARG A 46 -12.28 17.70 -6.54
C ARG A 46 -11.54 17.46 -7.85
N SER A 47 -11.18 18.56 -8.53
CA SER A 47 -10.24 18.49 -9.64
C SER A 47 -8.98 17.79 -9.16
N VAL A 48 -8.59 16.73 -9.87
CA VAL A 48 -7.39 15.96 -9.57
C VAL A 48 -6.17 16.78 -10.00
N HIS A 49 -5.92 17.91 -9.33
CA HIS A 49 -4.61 18.54 -9.34
C HIS A 49 -3.76 17.85 -8.25
N GLY A 50 -3.39 16.60 -8.54
CA GLY A 50 -2.34 15.93 -7.78
C GLY A 50 -1.05 16.70 -7.99
N ASN A 51 -0.49 17.25 -6.92
CA ASN A 51 0.79 17.95 -7.01
C ASN A 51 1.89 16.92 -7.27
N PHE A 52 2.46 16.90 -8.48
CA PHE A 52 3.56 16.02 -8.88
C PHE A 52 4.70 16.03 -7.84
N ILE A 53 4.99 17.19 -7.25
CA ILE A 53 6.02 17.34 -6.22
C ILE A 53 5.71 16.50 -4.99
N VAL A 54 4.44 16.39 -4.57
CA VAL A 54 4.07 15.56 -3.42
C VAL A 54 4.34 14.09 -3.71
N GLY A 55 3.97 13.61 -4.89
CA GLY A 55 4.25 12.23 -5.30
C GLY A 55 5.75 11.95 -5.41
N LEU A 56 6.51 12.86 -6.03
CA LEU A 56 7.96 12.77 -6.15
C LEU A 56 8.62 12.75 -4.76
N THR A 57 8.22 13.65 -3.87
CA THR A 57 8.76 13.77 -2.51
C THR A 57 8.47 12.50 -1.71
N MET A 58 7.24 11.99 -1.77
CA MET A 58 6.89 10.70 -1.16
C MET A 58 7.74 9.57 -1.70
N GLY A 59 8.06 9.57 -3.00
CA GLY A 59 8.89 8.52 -3.60
C GLY A 59 10.34 8.55 -3.14
N ILE A 60 11.00 9.72 -3.26
CA ILE A 60 12.43 9.86 -2.90
C ILE A 60 12.69 9.81 -1.40
N THR A 61 11.66 10.05 -0.57
CA THR A 61 11.77 9.89 0.90
C THR A 61 11.34 8.51 1.37
N ASN A 62 10.67 7.71 0.53
CA ASN A 62 10.25 6.37 0.91
C ASN A 62 11.42 5.39 0.81
N PRO A 63 11.92 4.87 1.95
CA PRO A 63 13.09 4.02 1.94
C PRO A 63 12.87 2.68 1.24
N TYR A 64 11.64 2.18 1.14
CA TYR A 64 11.34 0.98 0.37
C TYR A 64 11.57 1.21 -1.13
N GLN A 65 11.12 2.36 -1.65
CA GLN A 65 11.35 2.71 -3.05
C GLN A 65 12.85 2.86 -3.33
N ILE A 66 13.58 3.55 -2.46
CA ILE A 66 15.05 3.69 -2.58
C ILE A 66 15.74 2.32 -2.58
N ALA A 67 15.47 1.49 -1.57
CA ALA A 67 16.12 0.19 -1.43
C ALA A 67 15.83 -0.74 -2.61
N TRP A 68 14.59 -0.75 -3.10
CA TRP A 68 14.21 -1.54 -4.26
C TRP A 68 14.92 -1.07 -5.54
N TRP A 69 15.02 0.23 -5.77
CA TRP A 69 15.76 0.77 -6.93
C TRP A 69 17.25 0.50 -6.86
N LEU A 70 17.84 0.51 -5.66
CA LEU A 70 19.24 0.12 -5.49
C LEU A 70 19.43 -1.37 -5.84
N THR A 71 18.58 -2.26 -5.33
CA THR A 71 18.75 -3.70 -5.59
C THR A 71 18.45 -4.07 -7.03
N VAL A 72 17.29 -3.68 -7.56
CA VAL A 72 16.89 -4.00 -8.94
C VAL A 72 17.75 -3.23 -9.94
N GLY A 73 18.07 -1.96 -9.66
CA GLY A 73 18.91 -1.15 -10.54
C GLY A 73 20.31 -1.71 -10.70
N ILE A 74 20.99 -2.03 -9.58
CA ILE A 74 22.31 -2.68 -9.63
C ILE A 74 22.22 -4.04 -10.34
N PHE A 75 21.21 -4.86 -10.02
CA PHE A 75 21.03 -6.16 -10.67
C PHE A 75 20.89 -6.04 -12.20
N ILE A 76 20.11 -5.07 -12.70
CA ILE A 76 19.95 -4.84 -14.14
C ILE A 76 21.28 -4.39 -14.75
N LEU A 77 22.02 -3.48 -14.10
CA LEU A 77 23.30 -2.98 -14.60
C LEU A 77 24.40 -4.05 -14.62
N ASP A 78 24.42 -4.95 -13.63
CA ASP A 78 25.44 -6.00 -13.51
C ASP A 78 25.15 -7.22 -14.38
N ARG A 79 23.87 -7.58 -14.56
CA ARG A 79 23.46 -8.83 -15.22
C ARG A 79 22.93 -8.65 -16.64
N TYR A 80 22.57 -7.43 -17.03
CA TYR A 80 21.94 -7.15 -18.32
C TYR A 80 22.61 -5.98 -19.06
N SER A 81 22.27 -5.85 -20.34
CA SER A 81 22.77 -4.76 -21.20
C SER A 81 21.97 -3.46 -21.01
N LEU A 82 22.51 -2.32 -21.43
CA LEU A 82 21.77 -1.05 -21.44
C LEU A 82 20.43 -1.13 -22.20
N ALA A 83 20.32 -1.98 -23.22
CA ALA A 83 19.07 -2.19 -23.96
C ALA A 83 17.95 -2.73 -23.06
N SER A 84 18.29 -3.60 -22.11
CA SER A 84 17.34 -4.15 -21.13
C SER A 84 16.83 -3.06 -20.19
N SER A 85 17.68 -2.12 -19.78
CA SER A 85 17.28 -0.96 -18.98
C SER A 85 16.25 -0.09 -19.73
N TYR A 86 16.49 0.21 -21.01
CA TYR A 86 15.53 0.97 -21.81
C TYR A 86 14.18 0.26 -21.95
N GLY A 87 14.18 -1.06 -22.15
CA GLY A 87 12.96 -1.88 -22.18
C GLY A 87 12.19 -1.87 -20.85
N PHE A 88 12.91 -1.92 -19.73
CA PHE A 88 12.32 -1.85 -18.40
C PHE A 88 11.65 -0.49 -18.13
N PHE A 89 12.37 0.61 -18.38
CA PHE A 89 11.83 1.95 -18.18
C PHE A 89 10.68 2.27 -19.16
N SER A 90 10.76 1.81 -20.41
CA SER A 90 9.66 1.99 -21.36
C SER A 90 8.41 1.21 -20.94
N GLY A 91 8.56 0.00 -20.39
CA GLY A 91 7.47 -0.76 -19.80
C GLY A 91 6.80 -0.04 -18.63
N ILE A 92 7.59 0.58 -17.73
CA ILE A 92 7.06 1.39 -16.62
C ILE A 92 6.29 2.60 -17.16
N LEU A 93 6.87 3.36 -18.11
CA LEU A 93 6.21 4.52 -18.71
C LEU A 93 4.91 4.13 -19.39
N LEU A 94 4.93 3.05 -20.17
CA LEU A 94 3.76 2.49 -20.82
C LEU A 94 2.70 2.12 -19.78
N TRP A 95 3.07 1.49 -18.67
CA TRP A 95 2.14 1.14 -17.60
C TRP A 95 1.53 2.36 -16.91
N ILE A 96 2.35 3.37 -16.58
CA ILE A 96 1.90 4.63 -15.97
C ILE A 96 0.88 5.35 -16.85
N ILE A 97 0.96 5.21 -18.17
CA ILE A 97 0.01 5.80 -19.12
C ILE A 97 -1.22 4.91 -19.29
N ILE A 98 -1.04 3.61 -19.55
CA ILE A 98 -2.13 2.69 -19.87
C ILE A 98 -3.03 2.44 -18.68
N PHE A 99 -2.48 2.31 -17.48
CA PHE A 99 -3.27 1.97 -16.29
C PHE A 99 -4.34 3.05 -15.99
N PRO A 100 -4.01 4.35 -15.85
CA PRO A 100 -5.02 5.39 -15.63
C PRO A 100 -6.01 5.53 -16.79
N LEU A 101 -5.54 5.40 -18.04
CA LEU A 101 -6.41 5.47 -19.23
C LEU A 101 -7.44 4.32 -19.23
N THR A 102 -6.99 3.10 -18.94
CA THR A 102 -7.84 1.91 -18.84
C THR A 102 -8.83 2.05 -17.70
N VAL A 103 -8.37 2.51 -16.53
CA VAL A 103 -9.23 2.73 -15.36
C VAL A 103 -10.35 3.72 -15.67
N LYS A 104 -10.00 4.87 -16.27
CA LYS A 104 -10.97 5.91 -16.67
C LYS A 104 -12.00 5.38 -17.66
N ARG A 105 -11.61 4.47 -18.57
CA ARG A 105 -12.50 3.97 -19.63
C ARG A 105 -13.39 2.81 -19.19
N TYR A 106 -12.87 1.90 -18.37
CA TYR A 106 -13.53 0.63 -18.07
C TYR A 106 -13.94 0.48 -16.60
N LEU A 107 -13.08 0.89 -15.66
CA LEU A 107 -13.27 0.58 -14.24
C LEU A 107 -14.32 1.45 -13.56
N GLU A 108 -14.61 2.64 -14.11
CA GLU A 108 -15.75 3.47 -13.73
C GLU A 108 -17.08 2.68 -13.75
N ARG A 109 -17.26 1.76 -14.72
CA ARG A 109 -18.46 0.92 -14.82
C ARG A 109 -18.54 -0.17 -13.74
N PHE A 110 -17.39 -0.60 -13.23
CA PHE A 110 -17.28 -1.64 -12.20
C PHE A 110 -17.11 -1.08 -10.80
N SER A 111 -17.26 0.24 -10.61
CA SER A 111 -17.02 0.93 -9.34
C SER A 111 -17.74 0.26 -8.17
N THR A 112 -18.98 -0.20 -8.36
CA THR A 112 -19.75 -0.89 -7.31
C THR A 112 -19.13 -2.22 -6.92
N TYR A 113 -18.69 -3.04 -7.88
CA TYR A 113 -18.05 -4.33 -7.62
C TYR A 113 -16.70 -4.14 -6.92
N VAL A 114 -15.90 -3.19 -7.38
CA VAL A 114 -14.61 -2.84 -6.75
C VAL A 114 -14.81 -2.38 -5.31
N LYS A 115 -15.85 -1.58 -5.05
CA LYS A 115 -16.21 -1.11 -3.71
C LYS A 115 -16.53 -2.27 -2.76
N TYR A 116 -17.39 -3.20 -3.17
CA TYR A 116 -17.71 -4.38 -2.35
C TYR A 116 -16.51 -5.31 -2.15
N PHE A 117 -15.74 -5.57 -3.21
CA PHE A 117 -14.52 -6.38 -3.12
C PHE A 117 -13.50 -5.76 -2.14
N SER A 118 -13.31 -4.44 -2.21
CA SER A 118 -12.41 -3.71 -1.32
C SER A 118 -12.90 -3.77 0.13
N PHE A 119 -14.21 -3.59 0.35
CA PHE A 119 -14.82 -3.71 1.68
C PHE A 119 -14.60 -5.09 2.29
N VAL A 120 -14.88 -6.15 1.54
CA VAL A 120 -14.68 -7.54 2.00
C VAL A 120 -13.21 -7.78 2.35
N THR A 121 -12.30 -7.40 1.46
CA THR A 121 -10.86 -7.55 1.68
C THR A 121 -10.40 -6.80 2.94
N LEU A 122 -10.90 -5.58 3.14
CA LEU A 122 -10.56 -4.75 4.29
C LEU A 122 -11.12 -5.27 5.62
N ILE A 123 -12.24 -6.00 5.63
CA ILE A 123 -12.81 -6.58 6.86
C ILE A 123 -12.06 -7.83 7.33
N ILE A 124 -11.44 -8.59 6.42
CA ILE A 124 -10.73 -9.82 6.78
C ILE A 124 -9.59 -9.54 7.76
N PHE A 125 -8.79 -8.49 7.50
CA PHE A 125 -7.64 -8.12 8.35
C PHE A 125 -8.01 -7.76 9.80
N PRO A 126 -8.93 -6.82 10.09
CA PRO A 126 -9.29 -6.49 11.47
C PRO A 126 -9.90 -7.66 12.21
N ILE A 127 -10.65 -8.56 11.54
CA ILE A 127 -11.15 -9.78 12.20
C ILE A 127 -9.99 -10.63 12.72
N ILE A 128 -8.98 -10.87 11.88
CA ILE A 128 -7.79 -11.64 12.26
C ILE A 128 -7.03 -10.95 13.41
N ILE A 129 -6.78 -9.65 13.28
CA ILE A 129 -6.03 -8.87 14.29
C ILE A 129 -6.79 -8.83 15.63
N LEU A 130 -8.11 -8.63 15.59
CA LEU A 130 -8.93 -8.60 16.79
C LEU A 130 -8.96 -9.96 17.50
N TYR A 131 -9.07 -11.05 16.73
CA TYR A 131 -9.03 -12.40 17.27
C TYR A 131 -7.69 -12.67 17.97
N SER A 132 -6.56 -12.31 17.37
CA SER A 132 -5.23 -12.42 17.99
C SER A 132 -5.12 -11.60 19.28
N GLY A 133 -5.61 -10.36 19.28
CA GLY A 133 -5.58 -9.49 20.47
C GLY A 133 -6.47 -9.98 21.62
N LEU A 134 -7.60 -10.61 21.33
CA LEU A 134 -8.53 -11.13 22.35
C LEU A 134 -8.07 -12.46 22.93
N THR A 135 -7.56 -13.37 22.09
CA THR A 135 -7.12 -14.72 22.51
C THR A 135 -5.75 -14.73 23.16
N GLY A 136 -4.97 -13.65 23.05
CA GLY A 136 -3.62 -13.60 23.57
C GLY A 136 -2.61 -14.42 22.76
N ASN A 137 -2.99 -14.89 21.56
CA ASN A 137 -2.06 -15.40 20.54
C ASN A 137 -1.32 -14.22 19.90
N ILE A 138 -0.40 -13.62 20.67
CA ILE A 138 0.37 -12.42 20.36
C ILE A 138 1.84 -12.77 20.23
#